data_AF-A0A382XHL9-F1
#
_entry.id   AF-A0A382XHL9-F1
#
_cell.length_a   1.000
_cell.length_b   1.000
_cell.length_c   1.000
_cell.angle_alpha   90.00
_cell.angle_beta   90.00
_cell.angle_gamma   90.00
#
_symmetry.space_group_name_H-M   'P 1'
#
loop_
_entity.id
_entity.type
_entity.pdbx_description
1 polymer ?
#
loop_
_entity_poly.entity_id
_entity_poly.type
_entity_poly.pdbx_seq_one_letter_code
_entity_poly.pdbx_strand_id
1 'polypeptide(L)'
;MPIKTIFLDRDGVINKEVNYLHKIDDFEFIDGIFDTCQHFQSLGYKIIIITNQSGISRGYYTENDYQKVTQWMLNQFANEDINI
;
A
#
# COMPACT_ATOMS: atom_id res chain seq x y z
N MET A 1 -1.04 24.74 12.22
CA MET A 1 0.20 23.95 12.43
C MET A 1 0.45 23.12 11.18
N PRO A 2 1.70 22.82 10.83
CA PRO A 2 2.01 21.92 9.72
C PRO A 2 1.44 20.52 9.99
N ILE A 3 0.93 19.86 8.95
CA ILE A 3 0.51 18.46 9.00
C ILE A 3 1.77 17.62 8.74
N LYS A 4 2.15 16.76 9.69
CA LYS A 4 3.22 15.79 9.47
C LYS A 4 2.69 14.71 8.53
N THR A 5 3.42 14.42 7.46
CA THR A 5 2.99 13.45 6.44
C THR A 5 4.18 12.62 6.01
N ILE A 6 3.96 11.31 5.86
CA ILE A 6 4.89 10.38 5.22
C ILE A 6 4.24 9.85 3.95
N PHE A 7 5.03 9.81 2.87
CA PHE A 7 4.62 9.26 1.59
C PHE A 7 5.36 7.93 1.41
N LEU A 8 4.61 6.87 1.16
CA LEU A 8 5.13 5.52 0.98
C LEU A 8 4.89 5.06 -0.44
N ASP A 9 5.88 4.40 -1.04
CA ASP A 9 5.63 3.59 -2.23
C ASP A 9 4.84 2.33 -1.85
N ARG A 10 4.27 1.65 -2.83
CA ARG A 10 3.55 0.38 -2.64
C ARG A 10 4.49 -0.80 -2.85
N ASP A 11 4.99 -0.98 -4.06
CA ASP A 11 5.78 -2.14 -4.46
C ASP A 11 7.24 -2.00 -3.95
N GLY A 12 7.72 -3.00 -3.22
CA GLY A 12 9.02 -2.97 -2.53
C GLY A 12 9.04 -2.23 -1.18
N VAL A 13 7.94 -1.60 -0.77
CA VAL A 13 7.83 -0.85 0.50
C VAL A 13 6.68 -1.35 1.37
N ILE A 14 5.45 -1.38 0.85
CA ILE A 14 4.29 -1.96 1.54
C ILE A 14 4.23 -3.47 1.29
N ASN A 15 4.36 -3.87 0.04
CA ASN A 15 4.44 -5.26 -0.38
C ASN A 15 5.80 -5.59 -0.96
N LYS A 16 6.15 -6.87 -0.98
CA LYS A 16 7.32 -7.35 -1.74
C LYS A 16 7.14 -7.03 -3.22
N GLU A 17 8.24 -6.67 -3.87
CA GLU A 17 8.26 -6.40 -5.30
C GLU A 17 7.90 -7.69 -6.07
N VAL A 18 6.81 -7.63 -6.83
CA VAL A 18 6.40 -8.68 -7.76
C VAL A 18 6.11 -8.00 -9.09
N ASN A 19 6.71 -8.53 -10.17
CA ASN A 19 6.52 -7.99 -11.51
C ASN A 19 5.02 -7.93 -11.87
N TYR A 20 4.47 -6.71 -11.87
CA TYR A 20 3.06 -6.43 -12.21
C TYR A 20 2.06 -7.09 -11.27
N LEU A 21 2.19 -6.87 -9.97
CA LEU A 21 1.27 -7.37 -8.95
C LEU A 21 -0.20 -6.96 -9.22
N HIS A 22 -1.07 -7.94 -9.43
CA HIS A 22 -2.50 -7.73 -9.71
C HIS A 22 -3.42 -8.81 -9.13
N LYS A 23 -2.87 -9.74 -8.33
CA LYS A 23 -3.61 -10.79 -7.64
C LYS A 23 -3.29 -10.73 -6.15
N ILE A 24 -4.32 -10.93 -5.33
CA ILE A 24 -4.18 -10.95 -3.88
C ILE A 24 -3.30 -12.12 -3.43
N ASP A 25 -3.41 -13.27 -4.09
CA ASP A 25 -2.63 -14.48 -3.75
C ASP A 25 -1.12 -14.30 -3.92
N ASP A 26 -0.70 -13.35 -4.76
CA ASP A 26 0.70 -13.00 -4.99
C ASP A 26 1.17 -11.86 -4.06
N PHE A 27 0.26 -11.29 -3.25
CA PHE A 27 0.56 -10.15 -2.39
C PHE A 27 1.16 -10.64 -1.07
N GLU A 28 2.38 -10.20 -0.79
CA GLU A 28 3.05 -10.41 0.49
C GLU A 28 3.47 -9.08 1.09
N PHE A 29 3.04 -8.78 2.33
CA PHE A 29 3.46 -7.58 3.03
C PHE A 29 4.96 -7.62 3.34
N ILE A 30 5.59 -6.44 3.37
CA ILE A 30 6.93 -6.29 3.92
C ILE A 30 6.87 -6.50 5.44
N ASP A 31 7.80 -7.28 5.97
CA ASP A 31 7.91 -7.52 7.41
C ASP A 31 8.04 -6.20 8.18
N GLY A 32 7.17 -5.99 9.17
CA GLY A 32 7.16 -4.79 10.01
C GLY A 32 6.47 -3.56 9.41
N ILE A 33 5.83 -3.65 8.24
CA ILE A 33 5.10 -2.51 7.65
C ILE A 33 3.98 -2.00 8.56
N PHE A 34 3.20 -2.90 9.17
CA PHE A 34 2.12 -2.52 10.07
C PHE A 34 2.63 -1.82 11.33
N ASP A 35 3.64 -2.38 12.00
CA ASP A 35 4.29 -1.78 13.16
C ASP A 35 4.85 -0.38 12.84
N THR A 36 5.48 -0.24 11.67
CA THR A 36 6.04 1.03 11.19
C THR A 36 4.93 2.07 11.00
N CYS A 37 3.83 1.71 10.34
CA CYS A 37 2.71 2.60 10.11
C CYS A 37 1.99 2.97 11.43
N GLN A 38 1.80 2.02 12.35
CA GLN A 38 1.27 2.31 13.69
C GLN A 38 2.17 3.29 14.44
N HIS A 39 3.49 3.12 14.36
CA HIS A 39 4.44 4.03 14.98
C HIS A 39 4.33 5.45 14.43
N PHE A 40 4.33 5.63 13.11
CA PHE A 40 4.15 6.96 12.50
C PHE A 40 2.79 7.58 12.83
N GLN A 41 1.72 6.80 12.83
CA GLN A 41 0.39 7.25 13.24
C GLN A 41 0.40 7.76 14.69
N SER A 42 1.05 7.05 15.62
CA SER A 42 1.18 7.48 17.03
C SER A 42 1.94 8.80 17.20
N LEU A 43 2.84 9.11 16.26
CA LEU A 43 3.60 10.37 16.21
C LEU A 43 2.82 11.52 15.54
N GLY A 44 1.58 11.25 15.12
CA GLY A 44 0.68 12.21 14.48
C GLY A 44 0.93 12.43 12.99
N TYR A 45 1.56 11.47 12.30
CA TYR A 45 1.72 11.53 10.85
C TYR A 45 0.45 11.10 10.13
N LYS A 46 0.14 11.77 9.02
CA LYS A 46 -0.69 11.21 7.95
C LYS A 46 0.19 10.32 7.08
N ILE A 47 -0.32 9.15 6.74
CA ILE A 47 0.34 8.20 5.84
C ILE A 47 -0.38 8.30 4.50
N ILE A 48 0.37 8.39 3.41
CA ILE A 48 -0.18 8.46 2.05
C ILE A 48 0.59 7.48 1.19
N ILE A 49 -0.13 6.58 0.51
CA ILE A 49 0.47 5.71 -0.51
C ILE A 49 0.54 6.48 -1.84
N ILE A 50 1.69 6.44 -2.48
CA ILE A 50 1.91 6.94 -3.84
C ILE A 50 2.56 5.83 -4.66
N THR A 51 2.01 5.47 -5.81
CA THR A 51 2.55 4.34 -6.59
C THR A 51 2.35 4.51 -8.09
N ASN A 52 3.30 3.99 -8.86
CA ASN A 52 3.25 3.95 -10.32
C ASN A 52 2.80 2.56 -10.79
N GLN A 53 1.68 2.48 -11.51
CA GLN A 53 1.08 1.21 -11.96
C GLN A 53 1.13 1.05 -13.48
N SER A 54 2.36 0.98 -14.01
CA SER A 54 2.59 0.91 -15.47
C SER A 54 2.04 -0.35 -16.14
N GLY A 55 1.76 -1.41 -15.37
CA GLY A 55 1.17 -2.64 -15.92
C GLY A 55 -0.23 -2.42 -16.51
N ILE A 56 -0.95 -1.38 -16.06
CA ILE A 56 -2.25 -0.98 -16.63
C ILE A 56 -2.08 -0.51 -18.08
N SER A 57 -1.18 0.44 -18.34
CA SER A 57 -0.97 0.97 -19.70
C SER A 57 -0.34 -0.05 -20.64
N ARG A 58 0.40 -1.02 -20.09
CA ARG A 58 1.00 -2.14 -20.83
C ARG A 58 0.03 -3.30 -21.09
N GLY A 59 -1.17 -3.26 -20.50
CA GLY A 59 -2.20 -4.29 -20.70
C GLY A 59 -1.95 -5.60 -19.95
N TYR A 60 -1.12 -5.61 -18.90
CA TYR A 60 -0.88 -6.80 -18.09
C TYR A 60 -2.02 -7.10 -17.11
N TYR A 61 -2.70 -6.06 -16.64
CA TYR A 61 -3.89 -6.13 -15.81
C TYR A 61 -4.76 -4.89 -16.00
N THR A 62 -6.03 -4.95 -15.60
CA THR A 62 -6.95 -3.83 -15.72
C THR A 62 -6.88 -2.90 -14.50
N GLU A 63 -7.35 -1.67 -14.64
CA GLU A 63 -7.54 -0.78 -13.49
C GLU A 63 -8.44 -1.41 -12.41
N ASN A 64 -9.45 -2.17 -12.82
CA ASN A 64 -10.31 -2.89 -11.89
C ASN A 64 -9.56 -3.96 -11.08
N ASP A 65 -8.60 -4.66 -11.68
CA ASP A 65 -7.76 -5.63 -10.96
C ASP A 65 -6.87 -4.92 -9.93
N TYR A 66 -6.31 -3.77 -10.31
CA TYR A 66 -5.58 -2.90 -9.38
C TYR A 66 -6.45 -2.43 -8.21
N GLN A 67 -7.67 -1.96 -8.48
CA GLN A 67 -8.59 -1.49 -7.45
C GLN A 67 -8.99 -2.60 -6.48
N LYS A 68 -9.16 -3.85 -6.96
CA LYS A 68 -9.44 -5.01 -6.09
C LYS A 68 -8.30 -5.28 -5.11
N VAL A 69 -7.06 -5.34 -5.60
CA VAL A 69 -5.87 -5.54 -4.76
C VAL A 69 -5.71 -4.37 -3.79
N THR A 70 -5.90 -3.14 -4.27
CA THR A 70 -5.78 -1.93 -3.45
C THR A 70 -6.81 -1.91 -2.33
N GLN A 71 -8.09 -2.19 -2.62
CA GLN A 71 -9.13 -2.22 -1.60
C GLN A 71 -8.87 -3.33 -0.58
N TRP A 72 -8.45 -4.51 -1.03
CA TRP A 72 -8.10 -5.60 -0.13
C TRP A 72 -6.92 -5.22 0.79
N MET A 73 -5.88 -4.59 0.24
CA MET A 73 -4.71 -4.11 0.99
C MET A 73 -5.12 -3.05 2.03
N LEU A 74 -5.92 -2.05 1.65
CA LEU A 74 -6.43 -1.02 2.56
C LEU A 74 -7.26 -1.64 3.69
N ASN A 75 -8.04 -2.68 3.42
CA ASN A 75 -8.78 -3.40 4.45
C ASN A 75 -7.84 -4.11 5.45
N GLN A 76 -6.67 -4.61 5.01
CA GLN A 76 -5.69 -5.19 5.95
C GLN A 76 -5.14 -4.13 6.90
N PHE A 77 -4.80 -2.93 6.40
CA PHE A 77 -4.37 -1.82 7.27
C PHE A 77 -5.48 -1.37 8.23
N ALA A 78 -6.73 -1.33 7.76
CA ALA A 78 -7.87 -0.99 8.60
C ALA A 78 -8.11 -2.02 9.72
N ASN A 79 -7.91 -3.32 9.45
CA ASN A 79 -8.01 -4.38 10.46
C ASN A 79 -6.94 -4.25 11.57
N GLU A 80 -5.81 -3.60 11.27
CA GLU A 80 -4.73 -3.30 12.21
C GLU A 80 -4.84 -1.90 12.85
N ASP A 81 -6.00 -1.24 12.70
CA ASP A 81 -6.29 0.11 13.21
C ASP A 81 -5.36 1.22 12.65
N ILE A 82 -4.91 1.06 11.41
CA ILE A 82 -4.01 2.00 10.72
C ILE A 82 -4.79 2.80 9.66
N ASN A 83 -4.70 4.13 9.73
CA ASN A 83 -5.31 5.05 8.77
C ASN A 83 -4.29 5.52 7.72
N ILE A 84 -4.39 5.01 6.49
CA ILE A 84 -3.52 5.38 5.36
C ILE A 84 -4.33 5.69 4.09
#